data_AF-A0A3D8HR79-F1
#
_entry.id   AF-A0A3D8HR79-F1
#
_cell.length_a   1.000
_cell.length_b   1.000
_cell.length_c   1.000
_cell.angle_alpha   90.00
_cell.angle_beta   90.00
_cell.angle_gamma   90.00
#
_symmetry.space_group_name_H-M   'P 1'
#
loop_
_entity.id
_entity.type
_entity.pdbx_description
1 polymer ?
#
loop_
_entity_poly.entity_id
_entity_poly.type
_entity_poly.pdbx_seq_one_letter_code
_entity_poly.pdbx_strand_id
1 'polypeptide(L)'
;MTDALEFCKISVLARDSFKPPFFIGSSVRGALGHALKSIVCIKDTAQCNGCEFAKSCVFFDFYECKNVYHNFRFDFELGMPRYDFGIFLFGKEVENAPVILAALHKMLCEIGLKSSDKTLRFKEIFIFVNDEFCFGGKDSSNIKMPLEFGERFGTNDFAPRVKITLITPLRIKKNNVFVLDSSLEVGDIFRSIYQRKLAILGKERDKMPFFSGTITAKNLRYVELYRKSYTQKTAMNLGGLIGEIVIDDLDKDSYELLKIGELIGIGKQCSFGLGKITICKA
;
A
#
# COMPACT_ATOMS: atom_id res chain seq x y z
N MET A 1 5.31 -26.52 6.21
CA MET A 1 4.73 -25.82 5.05
C MET A 1 3.97 -24.63 5.59
N THR A 2 4.69 -23.53 5.81
CA THR A 2 4.15 -22.23 6.24
C THR A 2 3.36 -21.64 5.07
N ASP A 3 2.14 -21.16 5.33
CA ASP A 3 1.31 -20.49 4.31
C ASP A 3 2.05 -19.26 3.76
N ALA A 4 2.74 -19.45 2.64
CA ALA A 4 3.52 -18.40 2.00
C ALA A 4 2.56 -17.29 1.54
N LEU A 5 2.92 -16.03 1.84
CA LEU A 5 2.08 -14.90 1.51
C LEU A 5 2.13 -14.66 -0.01
N GLU A 6 0.99 -14.83 -0.67
CA GLU A 6 0.84 -14.56 -2.10
C GLU A 6 0.65 -13.06 -2.34
N PHE A 7 1.30 -12.52 -3.37
CA PHE A 7 1.20 -11.12 -3.75
C PHE A 7 1.38 -10.91 -5.26
N CYS A 8 0.99 -9.74 -5.73
CA CYS A 8 1.24 -9.24 -7.08
C CYS A 8 1.54 -7.74 -6.97
N LYS A 9 2.55 -7.25 -7.69
CA LYS A 9 2.89 -5.82 -7.74
C LYS A 9 2.61 -5.25 -9.11
N ILE A 10 1.75 -4.24 -9.19
CA ILE A 10 1.55 -3.45 -10.40
C ILE A 10 2.31 -2.13 -10.24
N SER A 11 3.30 -1.86 -11.06
CA SER A 11 4.11 -0.65 -11.05
C SER A 11 3.71 0.28 -12.20
N VAL A 12 3.58 1.58 -11.93
CA VAL A 12 3.23 2.62 -12.89
C VAL A 12 4.36 3.63 -12.95
N LEU A 13 4.85 3.88 -14.16
CA LEU A 13 5.71 5.02 -14.47
C LEU A 13 4.89 6.03 -15.27
N ALA A 14 4.67 7.22 -14.70
CA ALA A 14 3.84 8.25 -15.31
C ALA A 14 4.65 9.53 -15.46
N ARG A 15 5.17 9.75 -16.68
CA ARG A 15 6.11 10.83 -16.98
C ARG A 15 5.39 12.01 -17.61
N ASP A 16 5.55 13.16 -16.96
CA ASP A 16 5.16 14.46 -17.48
C ASP A 16 6.01 15.55 -16.82
N SER A 17 5.77 16.79 -17.24
CA SER A 17 6.33 18.03 -16.71
C SER A 17 5.70 18.52 -15.40
N PHE A 18 4.58 17.94 -14.98
CA PHE A 18 3.89 18.35 -13.76
C PHE A 18 4.61 17.84 -12.51
N LYS A 19 4.92 18.75 -11.59
CA LYS A 19 5.50 18.40 -10.29
C LYS A 19 4.43 17.82 -9.35
N PRO A 20 4.60 16.60 -8.81
CA PRO A 20 3.68 16.05 -7.83
C PRO A 20 3.70 16.83 -6.51
N PRO A 21 2.60 16.83 -5.74
CA PRO A 21 2.66 17.25 -4.33
C PRO A 21 3.57 16.32 -3.53
N PHE A 22 4.01 16.77 -2.36
CA PHE A 22 4.87 15.99 -1.46
C PHE A 22 4.31 14.59 -1.14
N PHE A 23 2.97 14.48 -1.09
CA PHE A 23 2.26 13.21 -0.90
C PHE A 23 1.18 13.02 -1.98
N ILE A 24 1.30 11.94 -2.75
CA ILE A 24 0.39 11.61 -3.86
C ILE A 24 -0.70 10.59 -3.51
N GLY A 25 -0.57 9.89 -2.38
CA GLY A 25 -1.40 8.71 -2.07
C GLY A 25 -2.90 8.98 -2.06
N SER A 26 -3.34 10.15 -1.62
CA SER A 26 -4.77 10.51 -1.63
C SER A 26 -5.34 10.74 -3.04
N SER A 27 -4.60 11.41 -3.92
CA SER A 27 -5.06 11.69 -5.29
C SER A 27 -5.06 10.43 -6.14
N VAL A 28 -3.99 9.64 -6.06
CA VAL A 28 -3.86 8.36 -6.78
C VAL A 28 -4.93 7.38 -6.32
N ARG A 29 -5.09 7.15 -5.01
CA ARG A 29 -6.12 6.26 -4.47
C ARG A 29 -7.53 6.69 -4.90
N GLY A 30 -7.81 7.99 -4.86
CA GLY A 30 -9.11 8.54 -5.22
C GLY A 30 -9.44 8.37 -6.70
N ALA A 31 -8.48 8.68 -7.58
CA ALA A 31 -8.64 8.53 -9.02
C ALA A 31 -8.79 7.05 -9.42
N LEU A 32 -8.00 6.15 -8.81
CA LEU A 32 -8.15 4.71 -9.03
C LEU A 32 -9.53 4.24 -8.59
N GLY A 33 -10.02 4.72 -7.44
CA GLY A 33 -11.35 4.33 -6.96
C GLY A 33 -12.45 4.74 -7.92
N HIS A 34 -12.37 5.95 -8.48
CA HIS A 34 -13.30 6.38 -9.51
C HIS A 34 -13.21 5.49 -10.77
N ALA A 35 -12.00 5.21 -11.25
CA ALA A 35 -11.79 4.37 -12.43
C ALA A 35 -12.32 2.95 -12.22
N LEU A 36 -11.94 2.32 -11.11
CA LEU A 36 -12.38 0.98 -10.73
C LEU A 36 -13.89 0.91 -10.64
N LYS A 37 -14.52 1.86 -9.93
CA LYS A 37 -15.99 1.92 -9.81
C LYS A 37 -16.66 1.99 -11.18
N SER A 38 -16.13 2.78 -12.10
CA SER A 38 -16.70 2.92 -13.45
C SER A 38 -16.55 1.67 -14.33
N ILE A 39 -15.66 0.75 -13.97
CA ILE A 39 -15.46 -0.51 -14.69
C ILE A 39 -16.33 -1.62 -14.09
N VAL A 40 -16.41 -1.70 -12.76
CA VAL A 40 -17.00 -2.87 -12.08
C VAL A 40 -18.44 -2.64 -11.59
N CYS A 41 -18.92 -1.40 -11.54
CA CYS A 41 -20.26 -1.12 -11.07
C CYS A 41 -21.30 -1.42 -12.15
N ILE A 42 -22.19 -2.37 -11.87
CA ILE A 42 -23.28 -2.79 -12.75
C ILE A 42 -24.64 -2.14 -12.40
N LYS A 43 -24.69 -1.26 -11.40
CA LYS A 43 -25.93 -0.60 -10.95
C LYS A 43 -25.96 0.85 -11.44
N ASP A 44 -27.09 1.26 -12.02
CA ASP A 44 -27.29 2.61 -12.53
C ASP A 44 -27.20 3.69 -11.43
N THR A 45 -27.60 3.36 -10.20
CA THR A 45 -27.59 4.30 -9.07
C THR A 45 -26.19 4.58 -8.52
N ALA A 46 -25.21 3.72 -8.83
CA ALA A 46 -23.85 3.76 -8.28
C ALA A 46 -23.77 3.86 -6.74
N GLN A 47 -24.81 3.39 -6.02
CA GLN A 47 -24.84 3.37 -4.56
C GLN A 47 -24.33 2.04 -4.02
N CYS A 48 -23.35 2.09 -3.11
CA CYS A 48 -22.79 0.89 -2.50
C CYS A 48 -23.52 0.47 -1.21
N ASN A 49 -24.21 1.39 -0.55
CA ASN A 49 -24.99 1.09 0.64
C ASN A 49 -26.19 0.19 0.28
N GLY A 50 -26.30 -0.97 0.92
CA GLY A 50 -27.34 -1.96 0.59
C GLY A 50 -27.17 -2.66 -0.77
N CYS A 51 -25.99 -2.58 -1.39
CA CYS A 51 -25.75 -3.26 -2.68
C CYS A 51 -25.69 -4.78 -2.51
N GLU A 52 -26.50 -5.50 -3.26
CA GLU A 52 -26.61 -6.97 -3.23
C GLU A 52 -25.31 -7.68 -3.66
N PHE A 53 -24.49 -7.01 -4.48
CA PHE A 53 -23.21 -7.50 -4.99
C PHE A 53 -22.02 -7.16 -4.09
N ALA A 54 -22.24 -6.53 -2.93
CA ALA A 54 -21.16 -6.02 -2.08
C ALA A 54 -20.11 -7.09 -1.72
N LYS A 55 -20.53 -8.34 -1.48
CA LYS A 55 -19.65 -9.45 -1.07
C LYS A 55 -18.66 -9.91 -2.14
N SER A 56 -18.94 -9.67 -3.42
CA SER A 56 -18.11 -10.10 -4.56
C SER A 56 -17.58 -8.92 -5.37
N CYS A 57 -17.76 -7.69 -4.87
CA CYS A 57 -17.39 -6.48 -5.59
C CYS A 57 -16.02 -5.98 -5.13
N VAL A 58 -15.01 -6.08 -6.00
CA VAL A 58 -13.64 -5.58 -5.73
C VAL A 58 -13.62 -4.10 -5.30
N PHE A 59 -14.48 -3.25 -5.88
CA PHE A 59 -14.58 -1.85 -5.46
C PHE A 59 -15.07 -1.74 -4.01
N PHE A 60 -16.06 -2.54 -3.62
CA PHE A 60 -16.57 -2.54 -2.25
C PHE A 60 -15.49 -2.97 -1.25
N ASP A 61 -14.76 -4.04 -1.56
CA ASP A 61 -13.66 -4.54 -0.73
C ASP A 61 -12.53 -3.52 -0.57
N PHE A 62 -12.23 -2.75 -1.62
CA PHE A 62 -11.14 -1.78 -1.60
C PHE A 62 -11.51 -0.45 -0.93
N TYR A 63 -12.77 -0.01 -1.08
CA TYR A 63 -13.16 1.37 -0.78
C TYR A 63 -14.27 1.52 0.26
N GLU A 64 -15.16 0.54 0.41
CA GLU A 64 -16.35 0.63 1.26
C GLU A 64 -16.23 -0.19 2.54
N CYS A 65 -15.47 -1.30 2.53
CA CYS A 65 -15.16 -2.07 3.72
C CYS A 65 -14.40 -1.21 4.77
N LYS A 66 -14.98 -1.09 5.97
CA LYS A 66 -14.42 -0.26 7.06
C LYS A 66 -13.81 -1.13 8.14
N ASN A 67 -12.81 -0.59 8.84
CA ASN A 67 -12.16 -1.22 10.00
C ASN A 67 -11.49 -2.58 9.69
N VAL A 68 -11.14 -2.82 8.43
CA VAL A 68 -10.41 -4.02 7.97
C VAL A 68 -8.97 -3.69 7.61
N TYR A 69 -8.12 -4.71 7.59
CA TYR A 69 -6.88 -4.65 6.82
C TYR A 69 -7.23 -4.93 5.37
N HIS A 70 -7.06 -3.94 4.50
CA HIS A 70 -7.25 -4.18 3.07
C HIS A 70 -6.10 -5.02 2.53
N ASN A 71 -6.43 -5.96 1.66
CA ASN A 71 -5.48 -6.84 0.98
C ASN A 71 -4.80 -6.17 -0.22
N PHE A 72 -4.59 -4.85 -0.12
CA PHE A 72 -3.79 -4.09 -1.06
C PHE A 72 -3.14 -2.89 -0.37
N ARG A 73 -2.05 -2.39 -0.95
CA ARG A 73 -1.46 -1.11 -0.56
C ARG A 73 -0.90 -0.37 -1.76
N PHE A 74 -0.84 0.96 -1.66
CA PHE A 74 -0.01 1.73 -2.59
C PHE A 74 1.46 1.68 -2.14
N ASP A 75 2.35 1.85 -3.11
CA ASP A 75 3.78 1.94 -2.92
C ASP A 75 4.32 3.17 -3.66
N PHE A 76 4.93 4.11 -2.95
CA PHE A 76 5.60 5.26 -3.55
C PHE A 76 6.52 5.89 -2.51
N GLU A 77 7.29 6.89 -2.93
CA GLU A 77 8.14 7.68 -2.04
C GLU A 77 7.65 9.12 -1.98
N LEU A 78 7.92 9.78 -0.85
CA LEU A 78 7.51 11.16 -0.64
C LEU A 78 8.38 12.13 -1.43
N GLY A 79 7.77 13.20 -1.93
CA GLY A 79 8.50 14.29 -2.59
C GLY A 79 9.14 13.91 -3.93
N MET A 80 8.69 12.82 -4.55
CA MET A 80 9.21 12.41 -5.84
C MET A 80 8.88 13.41 -6.95
N PRO A 81 9.79 13.59 -7.94
CA PRO A 81 9.59 14.54 -9.03
C PRO A 81 8.57 14.06 -10.08
N ARG A 82 8.06 12.83 -9.95
CA ARG A 82 7.17 12.16 -10.91
C ARG A 82 6.07 11.39 -10.19
N TYR A 83 4.99 11.09 -10.90
CA TYR A 83 3.87 10.29 -10.40
C TYR A 83 4.14 8.79 -10.60
N ASP A 84 5.31 8.34 -10.17
CA ASP A 84 5.65 6.93 -10.19
C ASP A 84 5.14 6.29 -8.89
N PHE A 85 4.39 5.20 -9.02
CA PHE A 85 3.81 4.49 -7.87
C PHE A 85 3.56 3.03 -8.23
N GLY A 86 3.43 2.18 -7.22
CA GLY A 86 3.00 0.82 -7.34
C GLY A 86 1.74 0.55 -6.53
N ILE A 87 1.14 -0.61 -6.79
CA ILE A 87 0.06 -1.21 -6.01
C ILE A 87 0.45 -2.65 -5.75
N PHE A 88 0.53 -3.02 -4.49
CA PHE A 88 0.58 -4.42 -4.11
C PHE A 88 -0.83 -4.93 -3.87
N LEU A 89 -1.12 -6.11 -4.41
CA LEU A 89 -2.29 -6.94 -4.16
C LEU A 89 -1.84 -8.17 -3.38
N PHE A 90 -2.65 -8.63 -2.42
CA PHE A 90 -2.27 -9.72 -1.52
C PHE A 90 -3.37 -10.78 -1.41
N GLY A 91 -2.97 -12.04 -1.26
CA GLY A 91 -3.88 -13.17 -1.10
C GLY A 91 -4.99 -13.16 -2.16
N LYS A 92 -6.25 -13.20 -1.72
CA LYS A 92 -7.41 -13.20 -2.63
C LYS A 92 -7.42 -12.06 -3.65
N GLU A 93 -6.83 -10.90 -3.35
CA GLU A 93 -6.89 -9.75 -4.27
C GLU A 93 -5.90 -9.86 -5.43
N VAL A 94 -5.00 -10.84 -5.41
CA VAL A 94 -4.12 -11.14 -6.54
C VAL A 94 -4.95 -11.48 -7.78
N GLU A 95 -6.05 -12.21 -7.64
CA GLU A 95 -6.96 -12.56 -8.75
C GLU A 95 -7.56 -11.32 -9.44
N ASN A 96 -7.64 -10.20 -8.74
CA ASN A 96 -8.14 -8.93 -9.25
C ASN A 96 -7.08 -8.12 -10.02
N ALA A 97 -5.85 -8.60 -10.18
CA ALA A 97 -4.80 -7.89 -10.90
C ALA A 97 -5.21 -7.43 -12.32
N PRO A 98 -5.89 -8.24 -13.16
CA PRO A 98 -6.35 -7.80 -14.49
C PRO A 98 -7.35 -6.64 -14.43
N VAL A 99 -8.32 -6.66 -13.51
CA VAL A 99 -9.30 -5.59 -13.37
C VAL A 99 -8.68 -4.31 -12.80
N ILE A 100 -7.70 -4.45 -11.89
CA ILE A 100 -6.92 -3.30 -11.39
C ILE A 100 -6.04 -2.71 -12.49
N LEU A 101 -5.43 -3.53 -13.35
CA LEU A 101 -4.66 -3.07 -14.51
C LEU A 101 -5.55 -2.27 -15.49
N ALA A 102 -6.75 -2.77 -15.80
CA ALA A 102 -7.73 -2.05 -16.61
C ALA A 102 -8.17 -0.73 -15.94
N ALA A 103 -8.38 -0.73 -14.62
CA ALA A 103 -8.70 0.49 -13.87
C ALA A 103 -7.56 1.50 -13.86
N LEU A 104 -6.31 1.06 -13.77
CA LEU A 104 -5.13 1.92 -13.90
C LEU A 104 -5.02 2.53 -15.29
N HIS A 105 -5.23 1.73 -16.34
CA HIS A 105 -5.27 2.23 -17.72
C HIS A 105 -6.34 3.32 -17.87
N LYS A 106 -7.59 3.04 -17.48
CA LYS A 106 -8.70 4.00 -17.53
C LYS A 106 -8.42 5.25 -16.71
N MET A 107 -7.87 5.09 -15.51
CA MET A 107 -7.46 6.19 -14.64
C MET A 107 -6.45 7.10 -15.33
N LEU A 108 -5.39 6.53 -15.93
CA LEU A 108 -4.25 7.30 -16.44
C LEU A 108 -4.52 7.89 -17.84
N CYS A 109 -5.26 7.17 -18.69
CA CYS A 109 -5.48 7.54 -20.09
C CYS A 109 -6.78 8.33 -20.29
N GLU A 110 -7.87 7.96 -19.60
CA GLU A 110 -9.21 8.52 -19.86
C GLU A 110 -9.64 9.54 -18.80
N ILE A 111 -9.43 9.24 -17.52
CA ILE A 111 -9.94 10.08 -16.40
C ILE A 111 -8.92 11.16 -16.01
N GLY A 112 -7.66 10.79 -15.83
CA GLY A 112 -6.59 11.63 -15.29
C GLY A 112 -6.63 11.78 -13.75
N LEU A 113 -5.59 12.39 -13.20
CA LEU A 113 -5.50 12.69 -11.75
C LEU A 113 -5.97 14.12 -11.48
N LYS A 114 -6.85 14.31 -10.50
CA LYS A 114 -7.21 15.65 -10.03
C LYS A 114 -6.09 16.25 -9.19
N SER A 115 -5.66 17.46 -9.52
CA SER A 115 -4.69 18.25 -8.76
C SER A 115 -5.15 19.71 -8.70
N SER A 116 -5.50 20.18 -7.51
CA SER A 116 -6.14 21.49 -7.22
C SER A 116 -7.25 21.87 -8.21
N ASP A 117 -6.88 22.53 -9.32
CA ASP A 117 -7.82 23.14 -10.27
C ASP A 117 -7.78 22.51 -11.67
N LYS A 118 -6.96 21.47 -11.87
CA LYS A 118 -6.84 20.80 -13.17
C LYS A 118 -6.83 19.28 -13.08
N THR A 119 -7.12 18.66 -14.22
CA THR A 119 -7.00 17.22 -14.41
C THR A 119 -5.69 16.96 -15.13
N LEU A 120 -4.76 16.27 -14.47
CA LEU A 120 -3.48 15.88 -15.03
C LEU A 120 -3.68 14.67 -15.94
N ARG A 121 -3.21 14.78 -17.17
CA ARG A 121 -3.14 13.70 -18.15
C ARG A 121 -1.69 13.53 -18.55
N PHE A 122 -1.21 12.30 -18.49
CA PHE A 122 0.20 12.00 -18.71
C PHE A 122 0.50 11.81 -20.19
N LYS A 123 1.66 12.31 -20.63
CA LYS A 123 2.18 12.09 -21.99
C LYS A 123 2.67 10.66 -22.18
N GLU A 124 3.43 10.14 -21.21
CA GLU A 124 4.03 8.82 -21.24
C GLU A 124 3.60 8.02 -20.00
N ILE A 125 3.03 6.85 -20.25
CA ILE A 125 2.58 5.92 -19.22
C ILE A 125 3.16 4.55 -19.56
N PHE A 126 3.77 3.92 -18.57
CA PHE A 126 4.21 2.54 -18.62
C PHE A 126 3.67 1.80 -17.39
N ILE A 127 3.11 0.61 -17.60
CA ILE A 127 2.61 -0.24 -16.52
C ILE A 127 3.30 -1.59 -16.60
N PHE A 128 3.73 -2.08 -15.44
CA PHE A 128 4.41 -3.34 -15.26
C PHE A 128 3.68 -4.18 -14.22
N VAL A 129 3.65 -5.49 -14.38
CA VAL A 129 3.17 -6.46 -13.39
C VAL A 129 4.36 -7.34 -13.03
N ASN A 130 4.76 -7.34 -11.76
CA ASN A 130 5.96 -8.06 -11.28
C ASN A 130 7.20 -7.77 -12.14
N ASP A 131 7.39 -6.49 -12.44
CA ASP A 131 8.45 -5.95 -13.29
C ASP A 131 8.42 -6.41 -14.78
N GLU A 132 7.45 -7.24 -15.18
CA GLU A 132 7.14 -7.53 -16.59
C GLU A 132 6.34 -6.39 -17.22
N PHE A 133 6.73 -5.96 -18.42
CA PHE A 133 6.08 -4.88 -19.14
C PHE A 133 4.70 -5.28 -19.68
N CYS A 134 3.65 -4.58 -19.25
CA CYS A 134 2.26 -4.90 -19.63
C CYS A 134 1.63 -3.87 -20.57
N PHE A 135 1.98 -2.60 -20.44
CA PHE A 135 1.33 -1.54 -21.22
C PHE A 135 2.23 -0.32 -21.38
N GLY A 136 2.20 0.27 -22.57
CA GLY A 136 2.83 1.56 -22.87
C GLY A 136 1.99 2.37 -23.86
N GLY A 137 1.81 3.66 -23.59
CA GLY A 137 1.09 4.58 -24.47
C GLY A 137 -0.34 4.87 -24.01
N LYS A 138 -1.32 4.84 -24.94
CA LYS A 138 -2.73 5.20 -24.67
C LYS A 138 -3.75 4.13 -25.07
N ASP A 139 -3.45 3.32 -26.08
CA ASP A 139 -4.39 2.37 -26.66
C ASP A 139 -4.51 1.09 -25.80
N SER A 140 -5.70 0.86 -25.24
CA SER A 140 -5.97 -0.30 -24.37
C SER A 140 -5.78 -1.65 -25.06
N SER A 141 -5.82 -1.73 -26.40
CA SER A 141 -5.55 -2.97 -27.13
C SER A 141 -4.11 -3.49 -26.97
N ASN A 142 -3.19 -2.64 -26.51
CA ASN A 142 -1.80 -2.99 -26.24
C ASN A 142 -1.55 -3.56 -24.84
N ILE A 143 -2.58 -3.70 -24.00
CA ILE A 143 -2.42 -4.28 -22.67
C ILE A 143 -2.13 -5.79 -22.81
N LYS A 144 -1.00 -6.22 -22.24
CA LYS A 144 -0.57 -7.62 -22.17
C LYS A 144 -0.41 -8.02 -20.71
N MET A 145 -1.29 -8.89 -20.23
CA MET A 145 -1.19 -9.45 -18.89
C MET A 145 -0.25 -10.67 -18.91
N PRO A 146 0.68 -10.82 -17.95
CA PRO A 146 1.43 -12.05 -17.76
C PRO A 146 0.47 -13.21 -17.48
N LEU A 147 0.83 -14.42 -17.92
CA LEU A 147 0.04 -15.62 -17.63
C LEU A 147 0.08 -15.96 -16.13
N GLU A 148 1.24 -15.75 -15.49
CA GLU A 148 1.44 -15.89 -14.05
C GLU A 148 1.82 -14.54 -13.47
N PHE A 149 1.03 -14.05 -12.53
CA PHE A 149 1.25 -12.76 -11.86
C PHE A 149 1.19 -12.87 -10.33
N GLY A 150 0.88 -14.05 -9.79
CA GLY A 150 0.99 -14.34 -8.38
C GLY A 150 2.40 -14.77 -8.02
N GLU A 151 3.02 -14.05 -7.11
CA GLU A 151 4.30 -14.42 -6.48
C GLU A 151 4.07 -14.88 -5.04
N ARG A 152 4.92 -15.78 -4.57
CA ARG A 152 4.92 -16.22 -3.17
C ARG A 152 6.13 -15.65 -2.45
N PHE A 153 5.88 -14.97 -1.34
CA PHE A 153 6.95 -14.44 -0.50
C PHE A 153 7.83 -15.58 0.03
N GLY A 154 9.14 -15.40 -0.06
CA GLY A 154 10.14 -16.24 0.57
C GLY A 154 11.44 -15.46 0.76
N THR A 155 12.14 -15.73 1.86
CA THR A 155 13.49 -15.21 2.11
C THR A 155 14.35 -16.32 2.67
N ASN A 156 15.53 -16.52 2.07
CA ASN A 156 16.58 -17.38 2.61
C ASN A 156 17.66 -16.57 3.34
N ASP A 157 17.50 -15.25 3.39
CA ASP A 157 18.42 -14.33 4.06
C ASP A 157 18.12 -14.25 5.55
N PHE A 158 19.14 -13.89 6.32
CA PHE A 158 19.04 -13.65 7.75
C PHE A 158 20.10 -12.64 8.17
N ALA A 159 19.71 -11.69 9.02
CA ALA A 159 20.63 -10.84 9.76
C ALA A 159 20.11 -10.62 11.19
N PRO A 160 20.95 -10.83 12.22
CA PRO A 160 20.56 -10.59 13.60
C PRO A 160 20.43 -9.10 13.94
N ARG A 161 20.97 -8.23 13.06
CA ARG A 161 20.95 -6.78 13.19
C ARG A 161 20.54 -6.15 11.85
N VAL A 162 19.58 -5.24 11.90
CA VAL A 162 19.05 -4.54 10.73
C VAL A 162 18.79 -3.08 11.01
N LYS A 163 18.83 -2.27 9.95
CA LYS A 163 18.30 -0.91 9.95
C LYS A 163 17.03 -0.86 9.11
N ILE A 164 15.95 -0.38 9.74
CA ILE A 164 14.68 -0.07 9.10
C ILE A 164 14.66 1.42 8.77
N THR A 165 14.41 1.75 7.51
CA THR A 165 14.15 3.13 7.07
C THR A 165 12.66 3.29 6.77
N LEU A 166 12.02 4.28 7.40
CA LEU A 166 10.62 4.61 7.18
C LEU A 166 10.49 5.56 5.98
N ILE A 167 10.18 5.00 4.80
CA ILE A 167 10.09 5.73 3.53
C ILE A 167 8.84 6.61 3.46
N THR A 168 7.73 6.12 4.01
CA THR A 168 6.50 6.89 4.18
C THR A 168 6.03 6.83 5.65
N PRO A 169 5.21 7.79 6.12
CA PRO A 169 4.93 7.94 7.54
C PRO A 169 4.38 6.67 8.19
N LEU A 170 5.06 6.22 9.25
CA LEU A 170 4.61 5.15 10.14
C LEU A 170 3.55 5.70 11.10
N ARG A 171 2.43 4.98 11.20
CA ARG A 171 1.30 5.36 12.05
C ARG A 171 0.79 4.17 12.84
N ILE A 172 1.16 4.08 14.10
CA ILE A 172 0.69 3.04 15.03
C ILE A 172 -0.19 3.69 16.09
N LYS A 173 -1.26 3.01 16.51
CA LYS A 173 -2.20 3.51 17.54
C LYS A 173 -2.20 2.53 18.72
N LYS A 174 -1.87 2.99 19.92
CA LYS A 174 -1.91 2.26 21.20
C LYS A 174 -2.91 2.98 22.11
N ASN A 175 -3.87 2.26 22.70
CA ASN A 175 -4.91 2.84 23.57
C ASN A 175 -5.60 4.08 22.98
N ASN A 176 -5.95 4.03 21.68
CA ASN A 176 -6.53 5.15 20.95
C ASN A 176 -5.69 6.43 20.83
N VAL A 177 -4.39 6.37 21.10
CA VAL A 177 -3.42 7.46 20.88
C VAL A 177 -2.38 7.03 19.85
N PHE A 178 -1.93 7.94 18.99
CA PHE A 178 -0.85 7.64 18.06
C PHE A 178 0.48 7.56 18.80
N VAL A 179 1.24 6.50 18.51
CA VAL A 179 2.59 6.28 19.07
C VAL A 179 3.51 7.40 18.59
N LEU A 180 4.27 7.95 19.53
CA LEU A 180 5.33 8.92 19.28
C LEU A 180 6.68 8.20 19.26
N ASP A 181 7.74 8.88 18.83
CA ASP A 181 9.08 8.31 18.85
C ASP A 181 9.45 7.75 20.24
N SER A 182 9.19 8.52 21.29
CA SER A 182 9.50 8.14 22.68
C SER A 182 8.78 6.88 23.17
N SER A 183 7.63 6.52 22.59
CA SER A 183 6.81 5.39 23.00
C SER A 183 6.80 4.23 22.01
N LEU A 184 7.54 4.33 20.90
CA LEU A 184 7.63 3.25 19.92
C LEU A 184 8.53 2.12 20.42
N GLU A 185 7.91 0.95 20.60
CA GLU A 185 8.55 -0.32 20.98
C GLU A 185 8.65 -1.26 19.77
N VAL A 186 9.63 -2.16 19.77
CA VAL A 186 9.79 -3.19 18.73
C VAL A 186 8.55 -4.09 18.60
N GLY A 187 7.90 -4.40 19.73
CA GLY A 187 6.69 -5.21 19.77
C GLY A 187 5.50 -4.56 19.05
N ASP A 188 5.47 -3.22 18.94
CA ASP A 188 4.43 -2.52 18.18
C ASP A 188 4.62 -2.71 16.66
N ILE A 189 5.88 -2.76 16.20
CA ILE A 189 6.24 -3.06 14.81
C ILE A 189 5.85 -4.49 14.48
N PHE A 190 6.31 -5.47 15.25
CA PHE A 190 5.99 -6.88 15.04
C PHE A 190 4.49 -7.14 15.08
N ARG A 191 3.78 -6.59 16.07
CA ARG A 191 2.32 -6.75 16.19
C ARG A 191 1.62 -6.19 14.97
N SER A 192 2.04 -5.02 14.48
CA SER A 192 1.43 -4.43 13.29
C SER A 192 1.59 -5.30 12.05
N ILE A 193 2.75 -5.95 11.87
CA ILE A 193 3.00 -6.81 10.72
C ILE A 193 2.23 -8.12 10.88
N TYR A 194 2.36 -8.78 12.04
CA TYR A 194 1.75 -10.07 12.33
C TYR A 194 0.23 -10.04 12.15
N GLN A 195 -0.45 -9.04 12.72
CA GLN A 195 -1.91 -8.93 12.60
C GLN A 195 -2.38 -8.69 11.16
N ARG A 196 -1.58 -7.98 10.35
CA ARG A 196 -1.89 -7.79 8.94
C ARG A 196 -1.60 -9.05 8.12
N LYS A 197 -0.50 -9.77 8.41
CA LYS A 197 -0.19 -11.07 7.80
C LYS A 197 -1.35 -12.05 8.01
N LEU A 198 -1.86 -12.18 9.23
CA LEU A 198 -3.02 -13.03 9.52
C LEU A 198 -4.25 -12.64 8.69
N ALA A 199 -4.56 -11.34 8.63
CA ALA A 199 -5.70 -10.85 7.87
C ALA A 199 -5.57 -11.12 6.35
N ILE A 200 -4.37 -10.95 5.78
CA ILE A 200 -4.08 -11.29 4.38
C ILE A 200 -4.27 -12.78 4.12
N LEU A 201 -3.86 -13.63 5.06
CA LEU A 201 -4.04 -15.09 5.01
C LEU A 201 -5.48 -15.53 5.31
N GLY A 202 -6.42 -14.60 5.52
CA GLY A 202 -7.81 -14.91 5.86
C GLY A 202 -8.00 -15.51 7.25
N LYS A 203 -7.01 -15.37 8.15
CA LYS A 203 -7.05 -15.88 9.52
C LYS A 203 -7.63 -14.85 10.48
N GLU A 204 -8.30 -15.33 11.52
CA GLU A 204 -8.75 -14.48 12.62
C GLU A 204 -7.57 -13.86 13.37
N ARG A 205 -7.85 -12.79 14.13
CA ARG A 205 -6.82 -12.18 14.98
C ARG A 205 -6.42 -13.16 16.07
N ASP A 206 -5.12 -13.35 16.21
CA ASP A 206 -4.56 -14.23 17.21
C ASP A 206 -3.50 -13.50 18.04
N LYS A 207 -3.17 -14.06 19.21
CA LYS A 207 -2.06 -13.61 20.02
C LYS A 207 -0.77 -13.72 19.20
N MET A 208 0.01 -12.64 19.20
CA MET A 208 1.32 -12.64 18.57
C MET A 208 2.24 -13.60 19.33
N PRO A 209 2.94 -14.54 18.66
CA PRO A 209 3.99 -15.30 19.31
C PRO A 209 5.13 -14.38 19.75
N PHE A 210 6.08 -14.92 20.49
CA PHE A 210 7.28 -14.17 20.83
C PHE A 210 8.12 -13.93 19.57
N PHE A 211 8.56 -12.69 19.40
CA PHE A 211 9.52 -12.28 18.37
C PHE A 211 10.66 -11.57 19.10
N SER A 212 11.88 -12.05 18.94
CA SER A 212 13.07 -11.42 19.51
C SER A 212 13.44 -10.15 18.74
N GLY A 213 14.02 -9.17 19.44
CA GLY A 213 14.57 -7.97 18.83
C GLY A 213 14.61 -6.82 19.84
N THR A 214 15.63 -5.99 19.75
CA THR A 214 15.80 -4.82 20.62
C THR A 214 16.08 -3.59 19.77
N ILE A 215 15.31 -2.51 19.97
CA ILE A 215 15.64 -1.23 19.33
C ILE A 215 16.86 -0.63 20.03
N THR A 216 17.99 -0.54 19.32
CA THR A 216 19.27 -0.04 19.85
C THR A 216 19.54 1.42 19.46
N ALA A 217 18.95 1.89 18.36
CA ALA A 217 19.01 3.29 17.95
C ALA A 217 17.72 3.72 17.22
N LYS A 218 17.33 4.98 17.44
CA LYS A 218 16.23 5.64 16.73
C LYS A 218 16.64 7.06 16.33
N ASN A 219 16.34 7.42 15.09
CA ASN A 219 16.39 8.79 14.61
C ASN A 219 15.09 9.06 13.86
N LEU A 220 14.04 9.40 14.62
CA LEU A 220 12.69 9.57 14.10
C LEU A 220 12.23 11.02 14.24
N ARG A 221 11.45 11.48 13.27
CA ARG A 221 10.75 12.76 13.31
C ARG A 221 9.33 12.60 12.83
N TYR A 222 8.43 13.44 13.33
CA TYR A 222 7.06 13.49 12.85
C TYR A 222 6.96 14.37 11.61
N VAL A 223 6.30 13.89 10.57
CA VAL A 223 5.97 14.67 9.38
C VAL A 223 4.46 14.84 9.30
N GLU A 224 3.99 16.08 9.18
CA GLU A 224 2.58 16.37 8.97
C GLU A 224 2.19 16.21 7.50
N LEU A 225 1.11 15.46 7.24
CA LEU A 225 0.50 15.35 5.93
C LEU A 225 -0.97 15.74 6.01
N TYR A 226 -1.35 16.80 5.30
CA TYR A 226 -2.71 17.32 5.27
C TYR A 226 -3.46 16.84 4.02
N ARG A 227 -4.69 16.33 4.20
CA ARG A 227 -5.63 16.01 3.11
C ARG A 227 -6.89 16.85 3.24
N LYS A 228 -7.37 17.44 2.14
CA LYS A 228 -8.78 17.85 1.97
C LYS A 228 -9.56 16.68 1.33
N SER A 229 -10.53 16.09 2.05
CA SER A 229 -11.38 15.02 1.50
C SER A 229 -12.59 15.61 0.76
N TYR A 230 -12.71 15.37 -0.55
CA TYR A 230 -13.83 15.86 -1.37
C TYR A 230 -15.17 15.18 -1.03
N THR A 231 -15.15 13.94 -0.52
CA THR A 231 -16.38 13.19 -0.17
C THR A 231 -16.80 13.33 1.29
N GLN A 232 -15.89 13.65 2.21
CA GLN A 232 -16.16 13.64 3.66
C GLN A 232 -16.09 15.03 4.33
N LYS A 233 -15.90 16.12 3.58
CA LYS A 233 -15.79 17.52 4.07
C LYS A 233 -14.99 17.70 5.37
N THR A 234 -14.00 16.83 5.61
CA THR A 234 -13.16 16.82 6.81
C THR A 234 -11.70 16.78 6.38
N ALA A 235 -10.88 17.66 6.96
CA ALA A 235 -9.44 17.59 6.82
C ALA A 235 -8.94 16.38 7.63
N MET A 236 -8.24 15.45 6.99
CA MET A 236 -7.67 14.29 7.68
C MET A 236 -6.17 14.52 7.86
N ASN A 237 -5.67 14.31 9.09
CA ASN A 237 -4.23 14.25 9.36
C ASN A 237 -3.71 12.84 9.02
N LEU A 238 -2.85 12.78 8.01
CA LEU A 238 -2.17 11.58 7.52
C LEU A 238 -0.68 11.55 7.96
N GLY A 239 -0.28 12.44 8.86
CA GLY A 239 1.07 12.52 9.38
C GLY A 239 1.47 11.31 10.24
N GLY A 240 2.77 11.14 10.44
CA GLY A 240 3.36 10.01 11.16
C GLY A 240 4.88 10.11 11.25
N LEU A 241 5.50 9.06 11.81
CA LEU A 241 6.94 9.01 12.02
C LEU A 241 7.69 8.64 10.73
N ILE A 242 8.78 9.34 10.45
CA ILE A 242 9.76 9.04 9.40
C ILE A 242 11.15 9.05 10.02
N GLY A 243 12.06 8.26 9.46
CA GLY A 243 13.44 8.21 9.90
C GLY A 243 13.97 6.78 9.92
N GLU A 244 14.91 6.52 10.80
CA GLU A 244 15.61 5.24 10.88
C GLU A 244 15.49 4.61 12.28
N ILE A 245 15.41 3.29 12.30
CA ILE A 245 15.37 2.46 13.50
C ILE A 245 16.39 1.33 13.32
N VAL A 246 17.27 1.12 14.29
CA VAL A 246 18.17 -0.04 14.32
C VAL A 246 17.61 -1.05 15.30
N ILE A 247 17.51 -2.30 14.86
CA ILE A 247 17.06 -3.44 15.66
C ILE A 247 18.15 -4.50 15.68
N ASP A 248 18.57 -4.89 16.87
CA ASP A 248 19.53 -5.97 17.14
C ASP A 248 18.78 -7.18 17.72
N ASP A 249 19.49 -8.28 17.99
CA ASP A 249 18.98 -9.50 18.64
C ASP A 249 17.82 -10.19 17.89
N LEU A 250 17.78 -10.09 16.57
CA LEU A 250 16.79 -10.78 15.73
C LEU A 250 17.14 -12.27 15.58
N ASP A 251 16.17 -13.12 15.83
CA ASP A 251 16.16 -14.50 15.34
C ASP A 251 15.64 -14.54 13.89
N LYS A 252 15.65 -15.74 13.29
CA LYS A 252 15.23 -15.93 11.90
C LYS A 252 13.76 -15.59 11.68
N ASP A 253 12.89 -15.94 12.62
CA ASP A 253 11.44 -15.75 12.50
C ASP A 253 11.07 -14.27 12.62
N SER A 254 11.72 -13.54 13.53
CA SER A 254 11.60 -12.08 13.66
C SER A 254 12.11 -11.36 12.42
N TYR A 255 13.26 -11.78 11.88
CA TYR A 255 13.80 -11.22 10.63
C TYR A 255 12.85 -11.46 9.45
N GLU A 256 12.34 -12.68 9.28
CA GLU A 256 11.37 -13.01 8.24
C GLU A 256 10.11 -12.17 8.39
N LEU A 257 9.59 -12.00 9.62
CA LEU A 257 8.45 -11.13 9.87
C LEU A 257 8.73 -9.69 9.45
N LEU A 258 9.91 -9.13 9.75
CA LEU A 258 10.26 -7.78 9.28
C LEU A 258 10.28 -7.69 7.76
N LYS A 259 10.83 -8.70 7.06
CA LYS A 259 10.83 -8.75 5.59
C LYS A 259 9.41 -8.84 5.01
N ILE A 260 8.50 -9.56 5.67
CA ILE A 260 7.06 -9.48 5.34
C ILE A 260 6.55 -8.05 5.52
N GLY A 261 6.96 -7.35 6.60
CA GLY A 261 6.62 -5.95 6.85
C GLY A 261 7.08 -4.98 5.75
N GLU A 262 8.22 -5.24 5.11
CA GLU A 262 8.67 -4.49 3.93
C GLU A 262 7.72 -4.69 2.74
N LEU A 263 7.24 -5.92 2.54
CA LEU A 263 6.28 -6.25 1.48
C LEU A 263 4.88 -5.67 1.76
N ILE A 264 4.32 -5.86 2.97
CA ILE A 264 2.92 -5.52 3.27
C ILE A 264 2.74 -4.12 3.90
N GLY A 265 3.84 -3.44 4.24
CA GLY A 265 3.86 -2.18 4.99
C GLY A 265 3.55 -2.34 6.48
N ILE A 266 3.65 -1.25 7.24
CA ILE A 266 3.50 -1.24 8.71
C ILE A 266 2.57 -0.12 9.19
N GLY A 267 1.77 -0.36 10.22
CA GLY A 267 0.92 0.64 10.87
C GLY A 267 -0.49 0.77 10.27
N LYS A 268 -0.97 2.00 10.12
CA LYS A 268 -2.32 2.31 9.63
C LYS A 268 -2.27 2.99 8.27
N GLN A 269 -3.34 2.78 7.50
CA GLN A 269 -3.59 3.44 6.21
C GLN A 269 -2.53 3.13 5.14
N CYS A 270 -2.06 1.89 5.09
CA CYS A 270 -1.19 1.42 4.01
C CYS A 270 -1.91 1.39 2.66
N SER A 271 -3.25 1.30 2.64
CA SER A 271 -4.06 1.55 1.43
C SER A 271 -3.99 2.99 0.90
N PHE A 272 -3.31 3.92 1.61
CA PHE A 272 -2.95 5.26 1.12
C PHE A 272 -1.44 5.39 0.82
N GLY A 273 -0.68 4.29 0.93
CA GLY A 273 0.78 4.24 0.75
C GLY A 273 1.60 4.65 1.97
N LEU A 274 0.98 4.78 3.15
CA LEU A 274 1.69 5.02 4.40
C LEU A 274 2.34 3.74 4.94
N GLY A 275 3.36 3.90 5.77
CA GLY A 275 4.04 2.76 6.41
C GLY A 275 4.90 1.91 5.48
N LYS A 276 5.36 2.45 4.35
CA LYS A 276 6.40 1.83 3.52
C LYS A 276 7.71 1.90 4.28
N ILE A 277 8.40 0.77 4.37
CA ILE A 277 9.72 0.67 4.96
C ILE A 277 10.69 0.03 3.99
N THR A 278 11.98 0.19 4.24
CA THR A 278 13.03 -0.66 3.67
C THR A 278 13.90 -1.23 4.79
N ILE A 279 14.47 -2.41 4.55
CA ILE A 279 15.31 -3.11 5.51
C ILE A 279 16.66 -3.40 4.88
N CYS A 280 17.72 -2.92 5.53
CA CYS A 280 19.10 -3.25 5.18
C CYS A 280 19.82 -3.90 6.37
N LYS A 281 20.80 -4.75 6.07
CA LYS A 281 21.71 -5.29 7.08
C LYS A 281 22.55 -4.14 7.64
N ALA A 282 22.69 -4.08 8.96
CA ALA A 282 23.38 -2.98 9.66
C ALA A 282 24.60 -3.47 10.43
#